data_AF-A0A5N6XQ90-F1
#
_entry.id   AF-A0A5N6XQ90-F1
#
_cell.length_a   1.000
_cell.length_b   1.000
_cell.length_c   1.000
_cell.angle_alpha   90.00
_cell.angle_beta   90.00
_cell.angle_gamma   90.00
#
_symmetry.space_group_name_H-M   'P 1'
#
loop_
_entity.id
_entity.type
_entity.pdbx_description
1 polymer ?
#
loop_
_entity_poly.entity_id
_entity_poly.type
_entity_poly.pdbx_seq_one_letter_code
_entity_poly.pdbx_strand_id
1 'polypeptide(L)'
;MHPTFLLSTLLATLVVASQGPTPWSSAKPAVTGPTFDFSRATGPRWKEPDSSKCRDNQSRSEDCLGTQQYCARGVSRVKDEAKREKVQKDCEASRGGRPSAATTTGESGTGLAKLPWMDPNPNTCRFHVGKEICIGTAQYCKGNGKKRYGSEESCLNSRQTVTAVSQVDSNGKLPWKAPSGCRHMTEDCQGSEIWCYMYESGNTDACLSARQPNPAVPKDASGRYKSKWIERSSSTKCLNGGAGVFDNIEWCIGTEVYCKTKAYQPGTYSSVDECLAARQPRQNRPWNEGGSCKQAIETCLGTEGWCETRTPKEQCLSERKKP
;
A
#
# COMPACT_ATOMS: atom_id res chain seq x y z
N MET A 1 -40.81 -17.65 27.89
CA MET A 1 -41.66 -16.54 27.40
C MET A 1 -40.99 -15.97 26.16
N HIS A 2 -41.51 -16.27 24.98
CA HIS A 2 -41.10 -15.69 23.70
C HIS A 2 -41.80 -14.33 23.49
N PRO A 3 -41.32 -13.52 22.54
CA PRO A 3 -42.13 -13.45 21.32
C PRO A 3 -41.31 -13.52 20.03
N THR A 4 -41.88 -14.30 19.11
CA THR A 4 -41.63 -14.40 17.68
C THR A 4 -42.26 -13.20 16.96
N PHE A 5 -41.52 -12.56 16.05
CA PHE A 5 -42.10 -11.68 15.03
C PHE A 5 -41.81 -12.24 13.64
N LEU A 6 -42.88 -12.66 12.96
CA LEU A 6 -42.92 -12.97 11.53
C LEU A 6 -43.34 -11.71 10.79
N LEU A 7 -42.58 -11.30 9.77
CA LEU A 7 -43.10 -10.43 8.72
C LEU A 7 -42.81 -11.05 7.35
N SER A 8 -43.88 -11.54 6.74
CA SER A 8 -44.02 -11.82 5.32
C SER A 8 -44.25 -10.52 4.55
N THR A 9 -43.56 -10.33 3.43
CA THR A 9 -44.08 -9.49 2.35
C THR A 9 -43.64 -10.04 1.00
N LEU A 10 -44.65 -10.43 0.22
CA LEU A 10 -44.65 -10.72 -1.21
C LEU A 10 -44.44 -9.45 -2.04
N LEU A 11 -43.97 -9.63 -3.29
CA LEU A 11 -44.25 -8.89 -4.53
C LEU A 11 -42.98 -8.96 -5.42
N ALA A 12 -42.99 -8.97 -6.74
CA ALA A 12 -43.94 -9.39 -7.77
C ALA A 12 -43.11 -9.39 -9.07
N THR A 13 -43.13 -10.49 -9.82
CA THR A 13 -42.49 -10.61 -11.14
C THR A 13 -43.17 -9.71 -12.17
N LEU A 14 -42.38 -8.97 -12.95
CA LEU A 14 -42.82 -8.31 -14.18
C LEU A 14 -41.96 -8.80 -15.34
N VAL A 15 -42.54 -9.69 -16.13
CA VAL A 15 -42.04 -10.15 -17.43
C VAL A 15 -42.60 -9.20 -18.48
N VAL A 16 -41.72 -8.55 -19.25
CA VAL A 16 -42.12 -7.83 -20.47
C VAL A 16 -41.45 -8.52 -21.65
N ALA A 17 -42.27 -9.20 -22.44
CA ALA A 17 -41.94 -9.71 -23.76
C ALA A 17 -42.27 -8.63 -24.79
N SER A 18 -41.36 -8.38 -25.75
CA SER A 18 -41.70 -7.68 -27.00
C SER A 18 -41.26 -8.54 -28.19
N GLN A 19 -42.21 -8.77 -29.10
CA GLN A 19 -42.03 -9.50 -30.35
C GLN A 19 -42.10 -8.53 -31.54
N GLY A 20 -41.17 -8.72 -32.50
CA GLY A 20 -41.30 -8.46 -33.94
C GLY A 20 -41.32 -6.99 -34.42
N PRO A 21 -41.11 -6.70 -35.73
CA PRO A 21 -41.04 -7.64 -36.87
C PRO A 21 -39.80 -7.45 -37.81
N THR A 22 -39.43 -8.53 -38.52
CA THR A 22 -38.81 -8.50 -39.87
C THR A 22 -39.95 -8.38 -40.91
N PRO A 23 -39.79 -7.74 -42.09
CA PRO A 23 -39.03 -8.35 -43.21
C PRO A 23 -38.49 -7.38 -44.30
N TRP A 24 -37.74 -8.00 -45.23
CA TRP A 24 -37.59 -7.72 -46.68
C TRP A 24 -36.21 -7.45 -47.26
N SER A 25 -35.86 -8.40 -48.12
CA SER A 25 -34.74 -8.50 -49.06
C SER A 25 -34.78 -7.44 -50.16
N SER A 26 -33.61 -7.06 -50.67
CA SER A 26 -33.36 -6.94 -52.11
C SER A 26 -31.86 -6.88 -52.38
N ALA A 27 -31.36 -7.93 -53.03
CA ALA A 27 -30.06 -7.95 -53.68
C ALA A 27 -30.14 -7.24 -55.04
N LYS A 28 -29.06 -6.53 -55.43
CA LYS A 28 -28.69 -6.22 -56.83
C LYS A 28 -27.26 -5.63 -56.87
N PRO A 29 -26.59 -5.62 -58.04
CA PRO A 29 -25.34 -6.34 -58.24
C PRO A 29 -24.09 -5.45 -58.27
N ALA A 30 -22.95 -6.15 -58.25
CA ALA A 30 -21.60 -5.62 -58.39
C ALA A 30 -21.41 -4.73 -59.63
N VAL A 31 -20.84 -3.55 -59.40
CA VAL A 31 -20.23 -2.70 -60.42
C VAL A 31 -18.77 -2.51 -60.03
N THR A 32 -17.90 -3.16 -60.80
CA THR A 32 -16.44 -3.05 -60.71
C THR A 32 -16.04 -1.71 -61.34
N GLY A 33 -15.75 -0.71 -60.50
CA GLY A 33 -15.20 0.58 -60.89
C GLY A 33 -13.68 0.63 -60.72
N PRO A 34 -12.97 1.49 -61.46
CA PRO A 34 -11.52 1.49 -61.55
C PRO A 34 -10.87 1.93 -60.23
N THR A 35 -9.90 1.15 -59.78
CA THR A 35 -9.01 1.42 -58.65
C THR A 35 -8.24 2.72 -58.92
N PHE A 36 -8.71 3.83 -58.36
CA PHE A 36 -7.91 5.03 -58.22
C PHE A 36 -7.03 4.88 -56.97
N ASP A 37 -5.74 4.65 -57.19
CA ASP A 37 -4.69 4.76 -56.18
C ASP A 37 -4.60 6.20 -55.70
N PHE A 38 -5.42 6.54 -54.71
CA PHE A 38 -5.13 7.69 -53.86
C PHE A 38 -3.96 7.31 -52.97
N SER A 39 -2.78 7.82 -53.29
CA SER A 39 -1.64 7.92 -52.37
C SER A 39 -2.12 8.62 -51.09
N ARG A 40 -2.61 7.82 -50.14
CA ARG A 40 -3.06 8.28 -48.83
C ARG A 40 -1.86 8.92 -48.18
N ALA A 41 -1.88 10.25 -48.08
CA ALA A 41 -0.89 10.98 -47.29
C ALA A 41 -0.82 10.28 -45.94
N THR A 42 0.32 9.62 -45.66
CA THR A 42 0.58 8.92 -44.40
C THR A 42 0.74 9.99 -43.33
N GLY A 43 -0.39 10.54 -42.90
CA GLY A 43 -0.47 11.32 -41.69
C GLY A 43 0.12 10.48 -40.56
N PRO A 44 0.84 11.11 -39.63
CA PRO A 44 1.46 10.37 -38.55
C PRO A 44 0.39 9.64 -37.73
N ARG A 45 0.68 8.40 -37.34
CA ARG A 45 -0.27 7.50 -36.66
C ARG A 45 -0.36 7.82 -35.16
N TRP A 46 -1.47 7.46 -34.52
CA TRP A 46 -1.61 7.47 -33.06
C TRP A 46 -0.46 6.69 -32.39
N LYS A 47 0.11 7.28 -31.34
CA LYS A 47 1.23 6.72 -30.56
C LYS A 47 0.84 6.62 -29.08
N GLU A 48 1.14 5.47 -28.48
CA GLU A 48 1.10 5.31 -27.04
C GLU A 48 2.37 5.90 -26.40
N PRO A 49 2.33 6.33 -25.13
CA PRO A 49 3.50 6.86 -24.44
C PRO A 49 4.62 5.81 -24.32
N ASP A 50 5.83 6.15 -24.75
CA ASP A 50 7.02 5.29 -24.62
C ASP A 50 8.11 6.00 -23.79
N SER A 51 8.23 5.59 -22.52
CA SER A 51 9.22 6.17 -21.59
C SER A 51 10.67 5.96 -22.04
N SER A 52 10.94 4.96 -22.88
CA SER A 52 12.29 4.72 -23.42
C SER A 52 12.71 5.77 -24.45
N LYS A 53 11.75 6.51 -25.02
CA LYS A 53 11.98 7.59 -25.99
C LYS A 53 12.09 8.96 -25.33
N CYS A 54 11.99 9.04 -24.00
CA CYS A 54 12.16 10.27 -23.26
C CYS A 54 13.66 10.55 -23.06
N ARG A 55 14.17 11.62 -23.69
CA ARG A 55 15.56 12.07 -23.51
C ARG A 55 15.82 12.58 -22.09
N ASP A 56 14.80 13.17 -21.49
CA ASP A 56 14.76 13.65 -20.10
C ASP A 56 13.30 13.74 -19.64
N ASN A 57 13.09 14.07 -18.36
CA ASN A 57 11.74 14.27 -17.76
C ASN A 57 10.98 15.48 -18.35
N GLN A 58 11.58 16.24 -19.27
CA GLN A 58 10.99 17.41 -19.90
C GLN A 58 10.67 17.19 -21.38
N SER A 59 10.97 16.00 -21.93
CA SER A 59 10.77 15.69 -23.33
C SER A 59 9.32 15.98 -23.73
N ARG A 60 9.18 16.77 -24.80
CA ARG A 60 7.89 17.17 -25.38
C ARG A 60 7.57 16.39 -26.64
N SER A 61 8.37 15.37 -26.97
CA SER A 61 8.10 14.53 -28.13
C SER A 61 6.83 13.71 -27.91
N GLU A 62 6.08 13.54 -28.99
CA GLU A 62 4.90 12.68 -28.97
C GLU A 62 5.26 11.22 -28.71
N ASP A 63 6.43 10.76 -29.15
CA ASP A 63 6.92 9.41 -28.84
C ASP A 63 7.07 9.17 -27.34
N CYS A 64 7.53 10.18 -26.58
CA CYS A 64 7.68 10.08 -25.13
C CYS A 64 6.32 10.18 -24.41
N LEU A 65 5.48 11.14 -24.80
CA LEU A 65 4.26 11.48 -24.05
C LEU A 65 3.02 10.72 -24.51
N GLY A 66 3.05 10.13 -25.71
CA GLY A 66 1.88 9.64 -26.43
C GLY A 66 1.07 10.77 -27.08
N THR A 67 0.26 10.42 -28.09
CA THR A 67 -0.55 11.37 -28.86
C THR A 67 -1.52 12.17 -28.00
N GLN A 68 -2.14 11.55 -27.00
CA GLN A 68 -3.13 12.21 -26.14
C GLN A 68 -2.53 13.39 -25.36
N GLN A 69 -1.42 13.16 -24.64
CA GLN A 69 -0.77 14.23 -23.87
C GLN A 69 -0.11 15.25 -24.79
N TYR A 70 0.43 14.83 -25.92
CA TYR A 70 1.00 15.72 -26.92
C TYR A 70 -0.06 16.71 -27.44
N CYS A 71 -1.23 16.22 -27.85
CA CYS A 71 -2.35 17.06 -28.27
C CYS A 71 -2.83 17.99 -27.13
N ALA A 72 -2.97 17.47 -25.90
CA ALA A 72 -3.42 18.26 -24.75
C ALA A 72 -2.49 19.45 -24.44
N ARG A 73 -1.17 19.26 -24.60
CA ARG A 73 -0.18 20.35 -24.47
C ARG A 73 -0.22 21.35 -25.62
N GLY A 74 -0.59 20.92 -26.83
CA GLY A 74 -0.85 21.83 -27.95
C GLY A 74 -2.03 22.76 -27.63
N VAL A 75 -3.10 22.18 -27.06
CA VAL A 75 -4.32 22.88 -26.72
C VAL A 75 -4.14 23.91 -25.60
N SER A 76 -3.24 23.68 -24.65
CA SER A 76 -2.97 24.65 -23.58
C SER A 76 -2.41 25.98 -24.08
N ARG A 77 -1.93 26.05 -25.34
CA ARG A 77 -1.48 27.30 -25.98
C ARG A 77 -2.63 28.11 -26.59
N VAL A 78 -3.81 27.52 -26.75
CA VAL A 78 -5.00 28.21 -27.28
C VAL A 78 -5.62 29.02 -26.14
N LYS A 79 -5.65 30.34 -26.30
CA LYS A 79 -6.20 31.28 -25.30
C LYS A 79 -7.72 31.18 -25.18
N ASP A 80 -8.38 30.91 -26.30
CA ASP A 80 -9.83 30.81 -26.42
C ASP A 80 -10.32 29.43 -25.96
N GLU A 81 -11.03 29.40 -24.83
CA GLU A 81 -11.49 28.17 -24.20
C GLU A 81 -12.51 27.41 -25.05
N ALA A 82 -13.39 28.10 -25.78
CA ALA A 82 -14.35 27.47 -26.68
C ALA A 82 -13.67 26.76 -27.87
N LYS A 83 -12.46 27.20 -28.25
CA LYS A 83 -11.69 26.58 -29.34
C LYS A 83 -10.81 25.42 -28.88
N ARG A 84 -10.53 25.28 -27.58
CA ARG A 84 -9.63 24.24 -27.05
C ARG A 84 -10.10 22.84 -27.37
N GLU A 85 -11.39 22.56 -27.17
CA GLU A 85 -11.96 21.24 -27.44
C GLU A 85 -11.87 20.87 -28.91
N LYS A 86 -12.15 21.82 -29.81
CA LYS A 86 -12.04 21.61 -31.26
C LYS A 86 -10.60 21.30 -31.66
N VAL A 87 -9.63 22.09 -31.17
CA VAL A 87 -8.21 21.88 -31.47
C VAL A 87 -7.70 20.54 -30.92
N GLN A 88 -8.19 20.10 -29.75
CA GLN A 88 -7.89 18.76 -29.22
C GLN A 88 -8.40 17.68 -30.17
N LYS A 89 -9.69 17.75 -30.55
CA LYS A 89 -10.33 16.76 -31.42
C LYS A 89 -9.69 16.72 -32.80
N ASP A 90 -9.38 17.87 -33.38
CA ASP A 90 -8.73 17.96 -34.70
C ASP A 90 -7.32 17.35 -34.64
N CYS A 91 -6.57 17.60 -33.55
CA CYS A 91 -5.27 16.98 -33.32
C CYS A 91 -5.38 15.45 -33.23
N GLU A 92 -6.29 14.92 -32.40
CA GLU A 92 -6.49 13.48 -32.24
C GLU A 92 -7.01 12.81 -33.54
N ALA A 93 -7.92 13.47 -34.26
CA ALA A 93 -8.48 12.99 -35.52
C ALA A 93 -7.39 12.92 -36.61
N SER A 94 -6.48 13.90 -36.67
CA SER A 94 -5.36 13.90 -37.62
C SER A 94 -4.42 12.70 -37.46
N ARG A 95 -4.45 12.02 -36.30
CA ARG A 95 -3.63 10.84 -35.99
C ARG A 95 -4.32 9.51 -36.24
N GLY A 96 -5.47 9.54 -36.92
CA GLY A 96 -6.28 8.37 -37.24
C GLY A 96 -7.26 7.98 -36.13
N GLY A 97 -7.50 8.89 -35.17
CA GLY A 97 -8.28 8.62 -33.97
C GLY A 97 -7.54 7.69 -33.01
N ARG A 98 -7.82 7.84 -31.70
CA ARG A 98 -7.46 6.78 -30.76
C ARG A 98 -8.16 5.51 -31.24
N PRO A 99 -7.50 4.35 -31.31
CA PRO A 99 -8.21 3.09 -31.46
C PRO A 99 -9.22 3.03 -30.32
N SER A 100 -10.47 3.37 -30.59
CA SER A 100 -11.57 3.14 -29.67
C SER A 100 -11.44 1.67 -29.30
N ALA A 101 -11.42 1.36 -28.01
CA ALA A 101 -11.47 0.00 -27.52
C ALA A 101 -12.70 -0.64 -28.17
N ALA A 102 -12.50 -1.27 -29.33
CA ALA A 102 -13.48 -2.10 -29.95
C ALA A 102 -13.80 -3.15 -28.90
N THR A 103 -15.08 -3.42 -28.74
CA THR A 103 -15.60 -4.53 -27.96
C THR A 103 -15.01 -5.83 -28.49
N THR A 104 -13.78 -6.16 -28.09
CA THR A 104 -13.11 -7.41 -28.39
C THR A 104 -13.45 -8.36 -27.26
N THR A 105 -14.55 -9.08 -27.44
CA THR A 105 -14.73 -10.41 -26.86
C THR A 105 -13.62 -11.27 -27.43
N GLY A 106 -12.48 -11.33 -26.76
CA GLY A 106 -11.30 -12.04 -27.25
C GLY A 106 -10.07 -11.75 -26.40
N GLU A 107 -9.83 -12.64 -25.46
CA GLU A 107 -8.64 -12.74 -24.61
C GLU A 107 -7.35 -12.63 -25.44
N SER A 108 -6.74 -11.45 -25.49
CA SER A 108 -5.29 -11.31 -25.72
C SER A 108 -4.87 -9.85 -25.47
N GLY A 109 -4.91 -9.44 -24.20
CA GLY A 109 -4.43 -8.12 -23.78
C GLY A 109 -3.07 -8.27 -23.13
N THR A 110 -2.05 -7.61 -23.69
CA THR A 110 -0.84 -7.23 -22.95
C THR A 110 -1.28 -6.43 -21.73
N GLY A 111 -1.32 -7.11 -20.58
CA GLY A 111 -1.87 -6.57 -19.34
C GLY A 111 -1.09 -5.35 -18.91
N LEU A 112 -1.66 -4.16 -19.17
CA LEU A 112 -1.24 -2.93 -18.51
C LEU A 112 -1.19 -3.22 -17.01
N ALA A 113 0.01 -3.16 -16.44
CA ALA A 113 0.24 -3.54 -15.06
C ALA A 113 -0.73 -2.76 -14.16
N LYS A 114 -1.61 -3.50 -13.48
CA LYS A 114 -2.58 -2.92 -12.56
C LYS A 114 -1.83 -2.16 -11.46
N LEU A 115 -2.32 -0.98 -11.10
CA LEU A 115 -1.71 -0.16 -10.04
C LEU A 115 -1.93 -0.82 -8.67
N PRO A 116 -0.99 -0.73 -7.72
CA PRO A 116 -1.14 -1.37 -6.42
C PRO A 116 -2.33 -0.82 -5.63
N TRP A 117 -2.96 -1.67 -4.84
CA TRP A 117 -3.96 -1.27 -3.85
C TRP A 117 -3.29 -0.57 -2.67
N MET A 118 -3.87 0.54 -2.20
CA MET A 118 -3.38 1.30 -1.05
C MET A 118 -4.45 1.36 0.04
N ASP A 119 -4.10 0.97 1.25
CA ASP A 119 -4.95 1.21 2.41
C ASP A 119 -4.83 2.67 2.87
N PRO A 120 -5.87 3.23 3.55
CA PRO A 120 -5.82 4.58 4.06
C PRO A 120 -4.65 4.75 5.05
N ASN A 121 -3.79 5.75 4.84
CA ASN A 121 -2.69 6.07 5.73
C ASN A 121 -2.84 7.50 6.29
N PRO A 122 -3.34 7.66 7.54
CA PRO A 122 -3.61 8.97 8.14
C PRO A 122 -2.33 9.82 8.31
N ASN A 123 -1.16 9.20 8.46
CA ASN A 123 0.10 9.92 8.60
C ASN A 123 0.50 10.64 7.30
N THR A 124 0.06 10.15 6.14
CA THR A 124 0.34 10.80 4.85
C THR A 124 -0.65 11.91 4.52
N CYS A 125 -1.81 11.94 5.20
CA CYS A 125 -2.86 12.91 4.95
C CYS A 125 -2.45 14.36 5.22
N ARG A 126 -1.47 14.60 6.09
CA ARG A 126 -0.96 15.95 6.38
C ARG A 126 -0.48 16.69 5.13
N PHE A 127 0.11 15.97 4.16
CA PHE A 127 0.68 16.55 2.94
C PHE A 127 -0.03 16.13 1.66
N HIS A 128 -0.92 15.13 1.75
CA HIS A 128 -1.54 14.49 0.60
C HIS A 128 -3.06 14.36 0.73
N VAL A 129 -3.72 15.40 1.25
CA VAL A 129 -5.19 15.44 1.40
C VAL A 129 -5.88 15.07 0.08
N GLY A 130 -6.76 14.08 0.14
CA GLY A 130 -7.54 13.60 -1.01
C GLY A 130 -6.76 12.76 -2.04
N LYS A 131 -5.47 12.51 -1.82
CA LYS A 131 -4.70 11.54 -2.63
C LYS A 131 -4.97 10.13 -2.12
N GLU A 132 -4.84 9.17 -3.03
CA GLU A 132 -5.07 7.74 -2.76
C GLU A 132 -4.25 7.20 -1.58
N ILE A 133 -2.99 7.61 -1.45
CA ILE A 133 -2.14 7.21 -0.33
C ILE A 133 -2.68 7.66 1.05
N CYS A 134 -3.44 8.75 1.10
CA CYS A 134 -4.01 9.27 2.33
C CYS A 134 -5.34 8.59 2.66
N ILE A 135 -6.28 8.60 1.71
CA ILE A 135 -7.66 8.14 1.97
C ILE A 135 -7.89 6.66 1.64
N GLY A 136 -6.90 5.99 1.03
CA GLY A 136 -6.98 4.62 0.55
C GLY A 136 -7.67 4.49 -0.82
N THR A 137 -7.38 3.40 -1.53
CA THR A 137 -7.91 3.10 -2.88
C THR A 137 -9.42 3.05 -2.91
N ALA A 138 -10.07 2.42 -1.92
CA ALA A 138 -11.53 2.32 -1.88
C ALA A 138 -12.21 3.70 -1.84
N GLN A 139 -11.82 4.56 -0.90
CA GLN A 139 -12.37 5.92 -0.79
C GLN A 139 -11.92 6.82 -1.94
N TYR A 140 -10.67 6.66 -2.40
CA TYR A 140 -10.19 7.38 -3.56
C TYR A 140 -11.03 7.07 -4.80
N CYS A 141 -11.31 5.79 -5.10
CA CYS A 141 -12.13 5.41 -6.25
C CYS A 141 -13.58 5.90 -6.16
N LYS A 142 -14.16 5.98 -4.94
CA LYS A 142 -15.47 6.61 -4.70
C LYS A 142 -15.48 8.11 -4.99
N GLY A 143 -14.38 8.80 -4.68
CA GLY A 143 -14.23 10.24 -4.87
C GLY A 143 -13.40 10.62 -6.09
N ASN A 144 -12.14 11.00 -5.85
CA ASN A 144 -11.25 11.58 -6.86
C ASN A 144 -10.89 10.63 -8.01
N GLY A 145 -10.86 9.32 -7.77
CA GLY A 145 -10.61 8.29 -8.77
C GLY A 145 -11.69 8.26 -9.84
N LYS A 146 -12.97 8.44 -9.47
CA LYS A 146 -14.09 8.49 -10.43
C LYS A 146 -13.88 9.55 -11.51
N LYS A 147 -13.34 10.72 -11.17
CA LYS A 147 -13.02 11.80 -12.14
C LYS A 147 -11.95 11.41 -13.15
N ARG A 148 -11.00 10.56 -12.74
CA ARG A 148 -9.86 10.14 -13.59
C ARG A 148 -10.17 8.91 -14.42
N TYR A 149 -10.92 7.96 -13.87
CA TYR A 149 -11.19 6.65 -14.49
C TYR A 149 -12.60 6.55 -15.09
N GLY A 150 -13.43 7.58 -14.96
CA GLY A 150 -14.80 7.66 -15.49
C GLY A 150 -15.85 7.02 -14.56
N SER A 151 -15.49 5.96 -13.84
CA SER A 151 -16.35 5.30 -12.85
C SER A 151 -15.54 4.76 -11.67
N GLU A 152 -16.23 4.47 -10.56
CA GLU A 152 -15.63 3.79 -9.40
C GLU A 152 -15.15 2.38 -9.79
N GLU A 153 -15.96 1.64 -10.54
CA GLU A 153 -15.64 0.28 -11.00
C GLU A 153 -14.41 0.25 -11.92
N SER A 154 -14.31 1.20 -12.86
CA SER A 154 -13.12 1.34 -13.74
C SER A 154 -11.86 1.66 -12.92
N CYS A 155 -11.99 2.50 -11.89
CA CYS A 155 -10.90 2.79 -10.96
C CYS A 155 -10.45 1.52 -10.22
N LEU A 156 -11.40 0.76 -9.64
CA LEU A 156 -11.10 -0.49 -8.94
C LEU A 156 -10.51 -1.56 -9.86
N ASN A 157 -11.00 -1.69 -11.09
CA ASN A 157 -10.49 -2.66 -12.08
C ASN A 157 -9.08 -2.32 -12.56
N SER A 158 -8.71 -1.04 -12.54
CA SER A 158 -7.35 -0.58 -12.84
C SER A 158 -6.36 -0.84 -11.70
N ARG A 159 -6.84 -1.28 -10.54
CA ARG A 159 -6.04 -1.63 -9.37
C ARG A 159 -5.83 -3.13 -9.30
N GLN A 160 -4.69 -3.53 -8.75
CA GLN A 160 -4.49 -4.91 -8.33
C GLN A 160 -5.60 -5.20 -7.34
N THR A 161 -6.36 -6.27 -7.60
CA THR A 161 -7.39 -6.68 -6.66
C THR A 161 -6.71 -6.91 -5.31
N VAL A 162 -7.41 -6.61 -4.21
CA VAL A 162 -6.86 -6.81 -2.85
C VAL A 162 -6.28 -8.23 -2.71
N THR A 163 -6.90 -9.20 -3.37
CA THR A 163 -6.46 -10.60 -3.47
C THR A 163 -5.11 -10.82 -4.17
N ALA A 164 -4.66 -9.92 -5.04
CA ALA A 164 -3.37 -9.99 -5.71
C ALA A 164 -2.23 -9.31 -4.92
N VAL A 165 -2.54 -8.36 -4.03
CA VAL A 165 -1.52 -7.59 -3.26
C VAL A 165 -1.31 -8.15 -1.85
N SER A 166 -2.34 -8.80 -1.32
CA SER A 166 -2.30 -9.39 0.02
C SER A 166 -2.92 -10.76 -0.07
N GLN A 167 -2.09 -11.79 -0.28
CA GLN A 167 -2.46 -13.17 -0.03
C GLN A 167 -2.71 -13.34 1.47
N VAL A 168 -3.86 -12.86 1.93
CA VAL A 168 -4.37 -13.26 3.24
C VAL A 168 -4.56 -14.76 3.20
N ASP A 169 -4.09 -15.44 4.25
CA ASP A 169 -4.24 -16.88 4.34
C ASP A 169 -5.70 -17.30 4.59
N SER A 170 -5.92 -18.60 4.73
CA SER A 170 -7.25 -19.15 5.05
C SER A 170 -7.84 -18.62 6.37
N ASN A 171 -7.04 -17.98 7.22
CA ASN A 171 -7.47 -17.35 8.48
C ASN A 171 -7.61 -15.82 8.34
N GLY A 172 -7.50 -15.26 7.14
CA GLY A 172 -7.57 -13.82 6.91
C GLY A 172 -6.35 -13.04 7.39
N LYS A 173 -5.23 -13.71 7.67
CA LYS A 173 -3.99 -13.06 8.14
C LYS A 173 -3.07 -12.72 6.98
N LEU A 174 -2.49 -11.52 7.02
CA LEU A 174 -1.46 -11.07 6.08
C LEU A 174 -0.17 -11.88 6.26
N PRO A 175 0.59 -12.20 5.21
CA PRO A 175 1.83 -12.94 5.35
C PRO A 175 2.86 -12.15 6.16
N TRP A 176 3.62 -12.85 7.00
CA TRP A 176 4.74 -12.24 7.72
C TRP A 176 5.91 -11.99 6.76
N LYS A 177 6.54 -10.83 6.87
CA LYS A 177 7.65 -10.41 6.03
C LYS A 177 8.91 -10.22 6.88
N ALA A 178 10.00 -10.89 6.48
CA ALA A 178 11.31 -10.65 7.06
C ALA A 178 11.86 -9.29 6.60
N PRO A 179 12.68 -8.60 7.42
CA PRO A 179 13.43 -7.44 6.95
C PRO A 179 14.35 -7.84 5.80
N SER A 180 14.30 -7.10 4.69
CA SER A 180 15.14 -7.33 3.50
C SER A 180 16.31 -6.34 3.41
N GLY A 181 16.42 -5.40 4.36
CA GLY A 181 17.56 -4.49 4.48
C GLY A 181 17.60 -3.35 3.45
N CYS A 182 16.50 -3.07 2.74
CA CYS A 182 16.45 -1.95 1.81
C CYS A 182 16.23 -0.59 2.51
N ARG A 183 16.31 0.50 1.74
CA ARG A 183 16.16 1.88 2.24
C ARG A 183 14.71 2.40 2.25
N HIS A 184 13.79 1.65 1.67
CA HIS A 184 12.39 2.09 1.58
C HIS A 184 11.66 1.92 2.90
N MET A 185 10.72 2.83 3.17
CA MET A 185 9.82 2.74 4.32
C MET A 185 8.58 1.96 3.91
N THR A 186 8.76 0.68 3.59
CA THR A 186 7.67 -0.26 3.27
C THR A 186 7.80 -1.50 4.14
N GLU A 187 6.69 -2.22 4.34
CA GLU A 187 6.70 -3.46 5.14
C GLU A 187 7.60 -4.53 4.53
N ASP A 188 7.59 -4.70 3.19
CA ASP A 188 8.51 -5.60 2.47
C ASP A 188 9.98 -5.30 2.77
N CYS A 189 10.28 -4.06 3.14
CA CYS A 189 11.61 -3.59 3.36
C CYS A 189 12.06 -3.75 4.80
N GLN A 190 11.26 -3.22 5.71
CA GLN A 190 11.54 -3.18 7.15
C GLN A 190 11.18 -4.50 7.85
N GLY A 191 10.38 -5.34 7.20
CA GLY A 191 9.74 -6.49 7.81
C GLY A 191 8.50 -6.10 8.62
N SER A 192 7.62 -7.08 8.82
CA SER A 192 6.33 -6.92 9.49
C SER A 192 6.46 -6.40 10.92
N GLU A 193 7.46 -6.86 11.67
CA GLU A 193 7.65 -6.44 13.06
C GLU A 193 7.97 -4.96 13.15
N ILE A 194 9.06 -4.52 12.50
CA ILE A 194 9.49 -3.12 12.51
C ILE A 194 8.40 -2.22 11.93
N TRP A 195 7.71 -2.68 10.87
CA TRP A 195 6.57 -1.97 10.30
C TRP A 195 5.47 -1.70 11.33
N CYS A 196 5.01 -2.75 12.03
CA CYS A 196 3.98 -2.64 13.05
C CYS A 196 4.41 -1.78 14.26
N TYR A 197 5.69 -1.79 14.63
CA TYR A 197 6.20 -0.93 15.71
C TYR A 197 6.30 0.55 15.30
N MET A 198 6.70 0.82 14.06
CA MET A 198 7.03 2.19 13.64
C MET A 198 5.87 2.97 13.03
N TYR A 199 5.01 2.30 12.26
CA TYR A 199 4.01 2.97 11.43
C TYR A 199 2.57 2.77 11.91
N GLU A 200 2.34 1.73 12.73
CA GLU A 200 1.06 1.44 13.39
C GLU A 200 1.17 1.70 14.90
N SER A 201 1.82 2.80 15.29
CA SER A 201 2.25 3.10 16.66
C SER A 201 1.14 3.13 17.73
N GLY A 202 -0.14 3.18 17.33
CA GLY A 202 -1.27 3.11 18.25
C GLY A 202 -1.80 1.69 18.51
N ASN A 203 -1.41 0.70 17.69
CA ASN A 203 -1.99 -0.63 17.75
C ASN A 203 -1.05 -1.73 17.22
N THR A 204 0.20 -1.74 17.69
CA THR A 204 1.18 -2.74 17.28
C THR A 204 0.70 -4.17 17.48
N ASP A 205 0.05 -4.48 18.60
CA ASP A 205 -0.44 -5.84 18.89
C ASP A 205 -1.54 -6.26 17.90
N ALA A 206 -2.48 -5.38 17.51
CA ALA A 206 -3.45 -5.73 16.47
C ALA A 206 -2.79 -5.83 15.08
N CYS A 207 -1.81 -4.96 14.79
CA CYS A 207 -1.04 -5.03 13.55
C CYS A 207 -0.32 -6.38 13.42
N LEU A 208 0.35 -6.84 14.48
CA LEU A 208 0.99 -8.16 14.52
C LEU A 208 -0.04 -9.29 14.51
N SER A 209 -1.18 -9.13 15.18
CA SER A 209 -2.26 -10.13 15.20
C SER A 209 -2.95 -10.30 13.85
N ALA A 210 -3.00 -9.25 13.03
CA ALA A 210 -3.51 -9.29 11.66
C ALA A 210 -2.54 -10.00 10.69
N ARG A 211 -1.34 -10.38 11.16
CA ARG A 211 -0.33 -11.07 10.38
C ARG A 211 -0.19 -12.52 10.79
N GLN A 212 0.37 -13.27 9.85
CA GLN A 212 0.93 -14.56 10.12
C GLN A 212 2.03 -14.40 11.17
N PRO A 213 2.20 -15.41 12.00
CA PRO A 213 3.28 -15.41 12.96
C PRO A 213 4.63 -15.53 12.26
N ASN A 214 5.65 -14.91 12.84
CA ASN A 214 7.03 -15.05 12.38
C ASN A 214 7.43 -16.53 12.44
N PRO A 215 7.75 -17.18 11.30
CA PRO A 215 8.07 -18.61 11.27
C PRO A 215 9.39 -18.93 11.98
N ALA A 216 10.26 -17.95 12.21
CA ALA A 216 11.51 -18.12 12.95
C ALA A 216 11.32 -18.12 14.48
N VAL A 217 10.13 -17.73 14.97
CA VAL A 217 9.84 -17.67 16.40
C VAL A 217 9.29 -19.01 16.88
N PRO A 218 9.92 -19.67 17.87
CA PRO A 218 9.39 -20.87 18.48
C PRO A 218 8.02 -20.60 19.12
N LYS A 219 7.07 -21.52 18.92
CA LYS A 219 5.84 -21.54 19.71
C LYS A 219 6.16 -21.92 21.15
N ASP A 220 5.44 -21.34 22.09
CA ASP A 220 5.50 -21.77 23.48
C ASP A 220 4.75 -23.10 23.71
N ALA A 221 4.78 -23.60 24.94
CA ALA A 221 4.09 -24.84 25.32
C ALA A 221 2.57 -24.79 25.08
N SER A 222 1.98 -23.60 24.98
CA SER A 222 0.56 -23.39 24.65
C SER A 222 0.30 -23.24 23.14
N GLY A 223 1.33 -23.39 22.30
CA GLY A 223 1.23 -23.22 20.85
C GLY A 223 1.15 -21.76 20.39
N ARG A 224 1.34 -20.80 21.30
CA ARG A 224 1.28 -19.36 20.99
C ARG A 224 2.66 -18.85 20.60
N TYR A 225 2.69 -17.91 19.64
CA TYR A 225 3.90 -17.21 19.27
C TYR A 225 4.15 -16.08 20.25
N LYS A 226 5.37 -16.00 20.78
CA LYS A 226 5.77 -14.94 21.69
C LYS A 226 6.40 -13.79 20.93
N SER A 227 5.93 -12.57 21.19
CA SER A 227 6.56 -11.37 20.62
C SER A 227 7.97 -11.19 21.18
N LYS A 228 8.88 -10.65 20.37
CA LYS A 228 10.26 -10.43 20.79
C LYS A 228 10.33 -9.51 22.02
N TRP A 229 11.26 -9.80 22.93
CA TRP A 229 11.60 -8.88 24.01
C TRP A 229 12.30 -7.63 23.44
N ILE A 230 11.77 -6.45 23.75
CA ILE A 230 12.34 -5.18 23.32
C ILE A 230 13.04 -4.50 24.48
N GLU A 231 14.33 -4.24 24.28
CA GLU A 231 15.11 -3.38 25.16
C GLU A 231 14.70 -1.91 24.97
N ARG A 232 14.77 -1.15 26.05
CA ARG A 232 14.53 0.30 26.00
C ARG A 232 15.44 0.94 24.95
N SER A 233 14.86 1.53 23.92
CA SER A 233 15.62 2.18 22.86
C SER A 233 16.11 3.56 23.32
N SER A 234 17.41 3.84 23.17
CA SER A 234 17.97 5.19 23.28
C SER A 234 17.91 5.95 21.95
N SER A 235 17.09 5.50 21.00
CA SER A 235 16.98 6.14 19.70
C SER A 235 16.53 7.59 19.86
N THR A 236 17.15 8.50 19.11
CA THR A 236 16.71 9.89 19.00
C THR A 236 15.25 10.01 18.57
N LYS A 237 14.69 9.00 17.89
CA LYS A 237 13.25 8.96 17.55
C LYS A 237 12.35 8.87 18.78
N CYS A 238 12.80 8.20 19.85
CA CYS A 238 12.09 8.15 21.12
C CYS A 238 12.27 9.43 21.95
N LEU A 239 13.32 10.21 21.68
CA LEU A 239 13.63 11.46 22.41
C LEU A 239 13.05 12.71 21.74
N ASN A 240 12.98 12.73 20.40
CA ASN A 240 12.61 13.91 19.60
C ASN A 240 11.13 13.93 19.18
N GLY A 241 10.34 12.97 19.64
CA GLY A 241 8.94 12.80 19.23
C GLY A 241 7.98 13.91 19.67
N GLY A 242 8.44 14.86 20.48
CA GLY A 242 7.57 15.73 21.28
C GLY A 242 6.96 14.94 22.42
N ALA A 243 6.94 15.52 23.62
CA ALA A 243 6.31 14.90 24.78
C ALA A 243 4.86 14.48 24.43
N GLY A 244 4.56 13.19 24.48
CA GLY A 244 3.21 12.64 24.37
C GLY A 244 2.93 11.67 23.22
N VAL A 245 3.68 11.65 22.11
CA VAL A 245 3.29 10.81 20.94
C VAL A 245 3.92 9.41 20.96
N PHE A 246 5.10 9.26 21.57
CA PHE A 246 5.85 7.99 21.57
C PHE A 246 6.21 7.49 22.98
N ASP A 247 5.67 8.13 24.02
CA ASP A 247 6.08 7.86 25.40
C ASP A 247 5.60 6.51 25.94
N ASN A 248 4.63 5.88 25.24
CA ASN A 248 4.00 4.63 25.65
C ASN A 248 4.25 3.46 24.69
N ILE A 249 5.02 3.65 23.61
CA ILE A 249 5.31 2.54 22.69
C ILE A 249 6.41 1.64 23.26
N GLU A 250 6.18 0.33 23.24
CA GLU A 250 7.08 -0.69 23.79
C GLU A 250 8.52 -0.54 23.28
N TRP A 251 8.68 -0.15 22.01
CA TRP A 251 9.99 0.12 21.41
C TRP A 251 10.79 1.21 22.14
N CYS A 252 10.13 2.25 22.65
CA CYS A 252 10.80 3.38 23.30
C CYS A 252 11.05 3.16 24.78
N ILE A 253 10.09 2.56 25.49
CA ILE A 253 10.21 2.37 26.95
C ILE A 253 10.75 0.99 27.34
N GLY A 254 10.76 0.03 26.41
CA GLY A 254 11.15 -1.36 26.63
C GLY A 254 10.01 -2.22 27.17
N THR A 255 10.05 -3.53 26.90
CA THR A 255 9.02 -4.52 27.27
C THR A 255 8.70 -4.52 28.77
N GLU A 256 9.71 -4.44 29.62
CA GLU A 256 9.51 -4.48 31.06
C GLU A 256 8.66 -3.30 31.55
N VAL A 257 9.02 -2.08 31.14
CA VAL A 257 8.29 -0.86 31.51
C VAL A 257 6.91 -0.90 30.87
N TYR A 258 6.81 -1.25 29.59
CA TYR A 258 5.56 -1.35 28.84
C TYR A 258 4.53 -2.26 29.52
N CYS A 259 4.95 -3.46 29.93
CA CYS A 259 4.07 -4.39 30.64
C CYS A 259 3.72 -3.89 32.05
N LYS A 260 4.69 -3.37 32.82
CA LYS A 260 4.47 -2.90 34.20
C LYS A 260 3.57 -1.68 34.28
N THR A 261 3.70 -0.73 33.35
CA THR A 261 2.87 0.49 33.31
C THR A 261 1.54 0.28 32.59
N LYS A 262 1.30 -0.92 32.03
CA LYS A 262 0.13 -1.23 31.21
C LYS A 262 -0.04 -0.26 30.05
N ALA A 263 1.05 0.06 29.37
CA ALA A 263 1.06 0.97 28.22
C ALA A 263 0.43 0.36 26.94
N TYR A 264 -0.10 -0.86 27.04
CA TYR A 264 -0.89 -1.53 26.01
C TYR A 264 -2.36 -1.09 26.01
N GLN A 265 -3.07 -1.38 24.93
CA GLN A 265 -4.50 -1.08 24.82
C GLN A 265 -5.30 -1.83 25.91
N PRO A 266 -6.32 -1.21 26.52
CA PRO A 266 -7.18 -1.89 27.48
C PRO A 266 -7.77 -3.18 26.92
N GLY A 267 -7.64 -4.28 27.66
CA GLY A 267 -8.14 -5.60 27.26
C GLY A 267 -7.14 -6.47 26.47
N THR A 268 -5.97 -5.95 26.09
CA THR A 268 -4.94 -6.77 25.41
C THR A 268 -4.36 -7.83 26.34
N TYR A 269 -4.05 -7.45 27.58
CA TYR A 269 -3.58 -8.36 28.63
C TYR A 269 -4.38 -8.12 29.91
N SER A 270 -4.71 -9.18 30.62
CA SER A 270 -5.40 -9.13 31.91
C SER A 270 -4.47 -8.78 33.07
N SER A 271 -3.15 -9.00 32.92
CA SER A 271 -2.16 -8.75 33.95
C SER A 271 -0.77 -8.40 33.40
N VAL A 272 0.11 -7.90 34.27
CA VAL A 272 1.53 -7.67 33.94
C VAL A 272 2.22 -8.99 33.60
N ASP A 273 1.94 -10.05 34.37
CA ASP A 273 2.55 -11.37 34.16
C ASP A 273 2.10 -11.99 32.83
N GLU A 274 0.84 -11.79 32.42
CA GLU A 274 0.39 -12.24 31.11
C GLU A 274 1.12 -11.50 29.98
N CYS A 275 1.28 -10.18 30.10
CA CYS A 275 2.04 -9.38 29.13
C CYS A 275 3.49 -9.87 29.02
N LEU A 276 4.17 -10.10 30.16
CA LEU A 276 5.54 -10.62 30.18
C LEU A 276 5.61 -12.06 29.65
N ALA A 277 4.64 -12.91 29.95
CA ALA A 277 4.58 -14.29 29.47
C ALA A 277 4.33 -14.37 27.96
N ALA A 278 3.64 -13.39 27.36
CA ALA A 278 3.45 -13.26 25.92
C ALA A 278 4.70 -12.80 25.17
N ARG A 279 5.79 -12.49 25.88
CA ARG A 279 7.07 -12.06 25.32
C ARG A 279 8.10 -13.17 25.39
N GLN A 280 9.00 -13.17 24.42
CA GLN A 280 10.15 -14.07 24.42
C GLN A 280 11.01 -13.79 25.66
N PRO A 281 11.76 -14.78 26.16
CA PRO A 281 12.72 -14.53 27.22
C PRO A 281 13.65 -13.39 26.83
N ARG A 282 13.90 -12.47 27.76
CA ARG A 282 14.91 -11.43 27.59
C ARG A 282 16.23 -12.12 27.28
N GLN A 283 16.81 -11.82 26.12
CA GLN A 283 18.14 -12.33 25.79
C GLN A 283 19.17 -11.53 26.59
N ASN A 284 19.99 -12.24 27.35
CA ASN A 284 21.12 -11.62 28.02
C ASN A 284 22.02 -10.96 26.97
N ARG A 285 22.38 -9.71 27.20
CA ARG A 285 23.27 -8.98 26.31
C ARG A 285 24.69 -9.58 26.39
N PRO A 286 25.46 -9.56 25.29
CA PRO A 286 26.83 -10.05 25.32
C PRO A 286 27.65 -9.26 26.34
N TRP A 287 28.58 -9.96 27.00
CA TRP A 287 29.62 -9.35 27.82
C TRP A 287 30.66 -8.70 26.92
N ASN A 288 31.01 -7.45 27.20
CA ASN A 288 32.07 -6.72 26.54
C ASN A 288 33.23 -6.60 27.53
N GLU A 289 34.44 -7.00 27.12
CA GLU A 289 35.64 -6.84 27.95
C GLU A 289 36.10 -5.37 28.04
N GLY A 290 35.58 -4.51 27.16
CA GLY A 290 36.01 -3.12 27.03
C GLY A 290 37.18 -2.98 26.07
N GLY A 291 37.60 -1.74 25.84
CA GLY A 291 38.71 -1.41 24.95
C GLY A 291 39.44 -0.16 25.43
N SER A 292 40.60 0.11 24.82
CA SER A 292 41.43 1.26 25.17
C SER A 292 40.88 2.56 24.58
N CYS A 293 39.73 3.04 25.08
CA CYS A 293 39.19 4.34 24.69
C CYS A 293 38.75 5.17 25.90
N LYS A 294 38.38 6.44 25.65
CA LYS A 294 38.07 7.44 26.70
C LYS A 294 36.57 7.73 26.87
N GLN A 295 35.71 7.04 26.13
CA GLN A 295 34.27 7.30 26.13
C GLN A 295 33.57 6.50 27.22
N ALA A 296 32.58 7.09 27.89
CA ALA A 296 31.76 6.41 28.89
C ALA A 296 30.65 5.53 28.25
N ILE A 297 31.05 4.66 27.33
CA ILE A 297 30.16 3.70 26.65
C ILE A 297 30.63 2.27 26.94
N GLU A 298 29.71 1.30 26.86
CA GLU A 298 30.00 -0.07 27.29
C GLU A 298 31.11 -0.75 26.48
N THR A 299 31.14 -0.54 25.16
CA THR A 299 32.21 -1.05 24.30
C THR A 299 33.59 -0.54 24.69
N CYS A 300 33.63 0.55 25.45
CA CYS A 300 34.84 1.20 25.91
C CYS A 300 35.23 0.76 27.32
N LEU A 301 34.31 0.93 28.28
CA LEU A 301 34.55 0.62 29.69
C LEU A 301 34.53 -0.89 30.00
N GLY A 302 34.00 -1.69 29.07
CA GLY A 302 33.59 -3.06 29.34
C GLY A 302 32.28 -3.11 30.11
N THR A 303 31.62 -4.27 30.12
CA THR A 303 30.34 -4.48 30.80
C THR A 303 30.46 -4.20 32.29
N GLU A 304 31.54 -4.61 32.93
CA GLU A 304 31.76 -4.40 34.37
C GLU A 304 31.90 -2.91 34.70
N GLY A 305 32.85 -2.22 34.08
CA GLY A 305 33.04 -0.77 34.30
C GLY A 305 31.82 0.05 33.86
N TRP A 306 31.12 -0.36 32.81
CA TRP A 306 29.86 0.28 32.43
C TRP A 306 28.75 0.07 33.46
N CYS A 307 28.59 -1.14 34.00
CA CYS A 307 27.60 -1.42 35.03
C CYS A 307 27.91 -0.76 36.37
N GLU A 308 29.17 -0.45 36.69
CA GLU A 308 29.54 0.35 37.86
C GLU A 308 29.02 1.78 37.81
N THR A 309 28.87 2.34 36.61
CA THR A 309 28.29 3.67 36.41
C THR A 309 26.75 3.67 36.42
N ARG A 310 26.12 2.49 36.55
CA ARG A 310 24.67 2.30 36.52
C ARG A 310 24.16 1.86 37.89
N THR A 311 22.98 2.35 38.26
CA THR A 311 22.30 1.91 39.49
C THR A 311 20.96 1.27 39.15
N PRO A 312 20.67 0.04 39.62
CA PRO A 312 21.55 -0.84 40.41
C PRO A 312 22.57 -1.60 39.54
N LYS A 313 23.81 -1.74 40.04
CA LYS A 313 24.91 -2.47 39.36
C LYS A 313 24.54 -3.93 39.14
N GLU A 314 23.92 -4.56 40.13
CA GLU A 314 23.55 -5.97 40.15
C GLU A 314 22.53 -6.29 39.06
N GLN A 315 21.53 -5.42 38.90
CA GLN A 315 20.56 -5.55 37.81
C GLN A 315 21.28 -5.48 36.46
N CYS A 316 22.14 -4.49 36.25
CA CYS A 316 22.91 -4.34 35.03
C CYS A 316 23.76 -5.59 34.70
N LEU A 317 24.42 -6.18 35.70
CA LEU A 317 25.22 -7.39 35.53
C LEU A 317 24.38 -8.65 35.29
N SER A 318 23.22 -8.78 35.94
CA SER A 318 22.31 -9.91 35.76
C SER A 318 21.73 -10.02 34.35
N GLU A 319 21.68 -8.89 33.64
CA GLU A 319 21.20 -8.79 32.25
C GLU A 319 22.26 -9.20 31.21
N ARG A 320 23.43 -9.66 31.66
CA ARG A 320 24.59 -9.94 30.80
C ARG A 320 24.95 -11.41 30.83
N LYS A 321 25.31 -11.95 29.67
CA LYS A 321 25.82 -13.32 29.57
C LYS A 321 27.33 -13.26 29.71
N LYS A 322 27.82 -13.46 30.93
CA LYS A 322 29.26 -13.61 31.17
C LYS A 322 29.77 -14.84 30.37
N PRO A 323 30.88 -14.72 29.63
CA PRO A 323 31.51 -15.85 28.96
C PRO A 323 31.98 -16.90 29.97
#